data_AF-A0A1A8AMT6-F1
#
_entry.id   AF-A0A1A8AMT6-F1
#
_cell.length_a   1.000
_cell.length_b   1.000
_cell.length_c   1.000
_cell.angle_alpha   90.00
_cell.angle_beta   90.00
_cell.angle_gamma   90.00
#
_symmetry.space_group_name_H-M   'P 1'
#
loop_
_entity.id
_entity.type
_entity.pdbx_description
1 polymer ?
#
loop_
_entity_poly.entity_id
_entity_poly.type
_entity_poly.pdbx_seq_one_letter_code
_entity_poly.pdbx_strand_id
1 'polypeptide(L)'
;MLAALVDQLKKTSLQAAPADHFYAGPEDVACDFCSGRKLKATKSCLVCLPSYCEKHLQPHYDSAPFRKHKLMEPSKNPQEICSNHGEAMKMFCRSDQKCICYLRSVEEHKGHDSLSCS
;
A
#
# COMPACT_ATOMS: atom_id res chain seq x y z
N MET A 1 -10.34 -44.92 -3.77
CA MET A 1 -9.59 -43.89 -4.52
C MET A 1 -9.59 -42.55 -3.77
N LEU A 2 -9.21 -42.53 -2.48
CA LEU A 2 -9.11 -41.30 -1.68
C LEU A 2 -7.71 -41.08 -1.07
N ALA A 3 -6.88 -42.13 -0.97
CA ALA A 3 -5.52 -42.04 -0.44
C ALA A 3 -4.61 -41.12 -1.30
N ALA A 4 -4.74 -41.20 -2.63
CA ALA A 4 -3.93 -40.41 -3.55
C ALA A 4 -4.19 -38.89 -3.48
N LEU A 5 -5.33 -38.44 -2.93
CA LEU A 5 -5.65 -37.02 -2.77
C LEU A 5 -5.05 -36.44 -1.48
N VAL A 6 -4.90 -37.26 -0.43
CA VAL A 6 -4.27 -36.83 0.83
C VAL A 6 -2.74 -36.70 0.65
N ASP A 7 -2.12 -37.57 -0.15
CA ASP A 7 -0.70 -37.44 -0.48
C ASP A 7 -0.41 -36.21 -1.35
N GLN A 8 -1.34 -35.80 -2.21
CA GLN A 8 -1.20 -34.53 -2.95
C GLN A 8 -1.30 -33.31 -2.03
N LEU A 9 -2.22 -33.30 -1.06
CA LEU A 9 -2.34 -32.21 -0.06
C LEU A 9 -1.13 -32.13 0.88
N LYS A 10 -0.49 -33.27 1.19
CA LYS A 10 0.78 -33.29 1.95
C LYS A 10 1.97 -32.81 1.10
N LYS A 11 1.99 -33.13 -0.20
CA LYS A 11 3.07 -32.72 -1.12
C LYS A 11 3.04 -31.22 -1.45
N THR A 12 1.89 -30.55 -1.36
CA THR A 12 1.81 -29.08 -1.47
C THR A 12 2.29 -28.32 -0.22
N SER A 13 2.60 -29.03 0.88
CA SER A 13 3.05 -28.40 2.14
C SER A 13 4.57 -28.26 2.26
N LEU A 14 5.35 -28.60 1.23
CA LEU A 14 6.82 -28.65 1.30
C LEU A 14 7.56 -27.95 0.14
N GLN A 15 7.02 -26.85 -0.39
CA GLN A 15 7.85 -25.87 -1.11
C GLN A 15 8.22 -24.71 -0.18
N ALA A 16 9.26 -24.92 0.63
CA ALA A 16 10.13 -23.83 1.09
C ALA A 16 11.06 -23.49 -0.09
N ALA A 17 11.27 -22.27 -0.57
CA ALA A 17 10.91 -20.91 -0.14
C ALA A 17 10.85 -20.01 -1.42
N PRO A 18 10.43 -18.73 -1.34
CA PRO A 18 11.18 -17.75 -0.59
C PRO A 18 10.33 -17.14 0.51
N ALA A 19 10.78 -17.30 1.75
CA ALA A 19 10.26 -16.55 2.89
C ALA A 19 10.52 -15.03 2.75
N ASP A 20 11.29 -14.61 1.75
CA ASP A 20 11.66 -13.20 1.52
C ASP A 20 10.53 -12.34 0.93
N HIS A 21 9.50 -12.90 0.30
CA HIS A 21 8.40 -12.06 -0.21
C HIS A 21 7.51 -11.47 0.89
N PHE A 22 7.57 -12.01 2.11
CA PHE A 22 6.79 -11.52 3.24
C PHE A 22 7.52 -10.44 4.04
N TYR A 23 8.86 -10.42 4.00
CA TYR A 23 9.67 -9.44 4.70
C TYR A 23 9.93 -8.21 3.83
N ALA A 24 10.11 -7.06 4.48
CA ALA A 24 10.42 -5.84 3.76
C ALA A 24 11.87 -5.88 3.24
N GLY A 25 12.04 -5.84 1.93
CA GLY A 25 13.34 -5.67 1.29
C GLY A 25 13.81 -4.20 1.31
N PRO A 26 15.02 -3.94 0.78
CA PRO A 26 15.60 -2.60 0.74
C PRO A 26 14.73 -1.58 0.03
N GLU A 27 13.88 -2.00 -0.92
CA GLU A 27 12.97 -1.17 -1.74
C GLU A 27 11.52 -1.13 -1.23
N ASP A 28 11.18 -1.90 -0.20
CA ASP A 28 9.82 -1.99 0.34
C ASP A 28 9.59 -1.02 1.50
N VAL A 29 8.33 -0.63 1.71
CA VAL A 29 7.91 0.00 2.96
C VAL A 29 7.68 -1.10 4.00
N ALA A 30 8.28 -0.97 5.17
CA ALA A 30 8.15 -1.92 6.25
C ALA A 30 6.90 -1.63 7.10
N CYS A 31 6.29 -2.68 7.67
CA CYS A 31 5.21 -2.50 8.64
C CYS A 31 5.75 -1.88 9.94
N ASP A 32 5.05 -0.84 10.42
CA ASP A 32 5.46 -0.09 11.62
C ASP A 32 5.24 -0.85 12.93
N PHE A 33 4.28 -1.79 12.94
CA PHE A 33 3.88 -2.55 14.13
C PHE A 33 4.62 -3.88 14.28
N CYS A 34 5.32 -4.36 13.25
CA CYS A 34 6.13 -5.57 13.37
C CYS A 34 7.31 -5.32 14.32
N SER A 35 7.46 -6.21 15.30
CA SER A 35 8.65 -6.28 16.15
C SER A 35 9.72 -7.14 15.50
N GLY A 36 11.00 -6.76 15.63
CA GLY A 36 12.12 -7.50 15.05
C GLY A 36 12.20 -7.36 13.53
N ARG A 37 12.32 -8.48 12.80
CA ARG A 37 12.34 -8.47 11.33
C ARG A 37 10.95 -8.04 10.82
N LYS A 38 10.90 -6.89 10.15
CA LYS A 38 9.64 -6.30 9.71
C LYS A 38 9.12 -6.93 8.42
N LEU A 39 7.80 -7.16 8.40
CA LEU A 39 7.08 -7.60 7.20
C LEU A 39 6.90 -6.43 6.22
N LYS A 40 6.79 -6.74 4.93
CA LYS A 40 6.41 -5.77 3.91
C LYS A 40 5.01 -5.22 4.21
N ALA A 41 4.86 -3.89 4.16
CA ALA A 41 3.57 -3.25 4.27
C ALA A 41 2.77 -3.47 2.98
N THR A 42 1.48 -3.75 3.12
CA THR A 42 0.53 -3.88 2.01
C THR A 42 -0.31 -2.62 1.85
N LYS A 43 -0.58 -1.89 2.95
CA LYS A 43 -1.32 -0.62 2.93
C LYS A 43 -0.80 0.36 3.98
N SER A 44 -0.96 1.65 3.71
CA SER A 44 -0.84 2.73 4.70
C SER A 44 -2.21 3.32 5.02
N CYS A 45 -2.42 3.77 6.25
CA CYS A 45 -3.66 4.42 6.66
C CYS A 45 -3.50 5.94 6.63
N LEU A 46 -4.35 6.63 5.86
CA LEU A 46 -4.33 8.11 5.79
C LEU A 46 -4.78 8.79 7.10
N VAL A 47 -5.49 8.06 7.96
CA VAL A 47 -5.98 8.58 9.24
C VAL A 47 -4.99 8.30 10.37
N CYS A 48 -4.48 7.07 10.45
CA CYS A 48 -3.53 6.70 11.50
C CYS A 48 -2.11 7.19 11.18
N LEU A 49 -1.73 7.24 9.90
CA LEU A 49 -0.42 7.52 9.31
C LEU A 49 0.57 6.34 9.14
N PRO A 50 0.58 5.29 10.00
CA PRO A 50 1.42 4.12 9.79
C PRO A 50 1.11 3.26 8.56
N SER A 51 2.08 2.41 8.25
CA SER A 51 2.06 1.32 7.27
C SER A 51 1.89 -0.05 7.94
N TYR A 52 1.05 -0.89 7.35
CA TYR A 52 0.62 -2.16 7.91
C TYR A 52 0.92 -3.31 6.94
N CYS A 53 1.47 -4.41 7.45
CA CYS A 53 1.39 -5.69 6.78
C CYS A 53 -0.01 -6.28 6.95
N GLU A 54 -0.34 -7.32 6.19
CA GLU A 54 -1.67 -7.93 6.20
C GLU A 54 -2.20 -8.26 7.60
N LYS A 55 -1.36 -8.85 8.46
CA LYS A 55 -1.72 -9.18 9.85
C LYS A 55 -2.12 -7.95 10.67
N HIS A 56 -1.37 -6.87 10.58
CA HIS A 56 -1.65 -5.64 11.33
C HIS A 56 -2.71 -4.77 10.67
N LEU A 57 -3.05 -5.06 9.42
CA LEU A 57 -4.11 -4.40 8.67
C LEU A 57 -5.50 -4.95 9.01
N GLN A 58 -5.62 -6.22 9.40
CA GLN A 58 -6.91 -6.87 9.73
C GLN A 58 -7.85 -6.05 10.63
N PRO A 59 -7.38 -5.36 11.70
CA PRO A 59 -8.26 -4.52 12.51
C PRO A 59 -8.98 -3.42 11.71
N HIS A 60 -8.39 -2.91 10.62
CA HIS A 60 -9.04 -1.95 9.73
C HIS A 60 -10.23 -2.55 8.98
N TYR A 61 -10.26 -3.85 8.75
CA TYR A 61 -11.38 -4.52 8.11
C TYR A 61 -12.40 -5.04 9.12
N ASP A 62 -11.96 -5.50 10.29
CA ASP A 62 -12.84 -6.19 11.23
C ASP A 62 -13.50 -5.25 12.24
N SER A 63 -12.80 -4.20 12.65
CA SER A 63 -13.26 -3.32 13.73
C SER A 63 -14.05 -2.14 13.19
N ALA A 64 -15.29 -1.99 13.64
CA ALA A 64 -16.18 -0.87 13.30
C ALA A 64 -15.52 0.54 13.35
N PRO A 65 -14.72 0.91 14.38
CA PRO A 65 -14.08 2.24 14.39
C PRO A 65 -13.07 2.45 13.25
N PHE A 66 -12.42 1.38 12.79
CA PHE A 66 -11.33 1.43 11.82
C PHE A 66 -11.77 1.18 10.37
N ARG A 67 -12.95 0.59 10.13
CA ARG A 67 -13.52 0.35 8.79
C ARG A 67 -13.68 1.60 7.92
N LYS A 68 -13.87 2.76 8.55
CA LYS A 68 -13.98 4.05 7.85
C LYS A 68 -12.64 4.67 7.50
N HIS A 69 -11.53 4.09 7.95
CA HIS A 69 -10.21 4.64 7.67
C HIS A 69 -9.85 4.38 6.21
N LYS A 70 -9.39 5.41 5.53
CA LYS A 70 -8.95 5.31 4.14
C LYS A 70 -7.55 4.68 4.08
N LEU A 71 -7.42 3.59 3.33
CA LEU A 71 -6.18 2.86 3.11
C LEU A 71 -5.64 3.14 1.69
N MET A 72 -4.32 3.22 1.55
CA MET A 72 -3.63 3.49 0.28
C MET A 72 -2.40 2.59 0.10
N GLU A 73 -1.84 2.56 -1.11
CA GLU A 73 -0.55 1.91 -1.36
C GLU A 73 0.56 2.55 -0.51
N PRO A 74 1.40 1.76 0.16
CA PRO A 74 2.50 2.30 0.94
C PRO A 74 3.58 2.87 0.00
N SER A 75 4.10 4.04 0.34
CA SER A 75 5.20 4.69 -0.39
C SER A 75 6.31 5.11 0.56
N LYS A 76 7.55 4.99 0.09
CA LYS A 76 8.74 5.48 0.80
C LYS A 76 8.91 6.98 0.73
N ASN A 77 8.32 7.60 -0.29
CA ASN A 77 8.38 9.02 -0.53
C ASN A 77 6.96 9.57 -0.36
N PRO A 78 6.55 9.96 0.88
CA PRO A 78 5.21 10.51 1.11
C PRO A 78 4.90 11.74 0.25
N GLN A 79 5.94 12.49 -0.16
CA GLN A 79 5.81 13.65 -1.04
C GLN A 79 5.36 13.28 -2.45
N GLU A 80 5.56 12.03 -2.88
CA GLU A 80 5.12 11.52 -4.17
C GLU A 80 3.67 11.04 -4.14
N ILE A 81 3.00 11.03 -2.97
CA ILE A 81 1.61 10.61 -2.85
C ILE A 81 0.73 11.79 -2.44
N CYS A 82 -0.37 11.99 -3.15
CA CYS A 82 -1.39 12.96 -2.78
C CYS A 82 -2.01 12.58 -1.43
N SER A 83 -1.90 13.46 -0.44
CA SER A 83 -2.45 13.22 0.90
C SER A 83 -3.98 13.13 0.95
N ASN A 84 -4.68 13.80 0.03
CA ASN A 84 -6.14 13.82 -0.01
C ASN A 84 -6.70 12.53 -0.67
N HIS A 85 -6.04 12.10 -1.73
CA HIS A 85 -6.54 11.00 -2.56
C HIS A 85 -5.83 9.66 -2.31
N GLY A 86 -4.59 9.67 -1.84
CA GLY A 86 -3.76 8.48 -1.65
C GLY A 86 -3.15 7.94 -2.95
N GLU A 87 -3.12 8.75 -4.00
CA GLU A 87 -2.60 8.38 -5.32
C GLU A 87 -1.28 9.09 -5.63
N ALA A 88 -0.44 8.46 -6.46
CA ALA A 88 0.79 9.07 -6.90
C ALA A 88 0.55 10.45 -7.54
N MET A 89 1.39 11.41 -7.15
CA MET A 89 1.50 12.71 -7.81
C MET A 89 2.15 12.49 -9.17
N LYS A 90 1.33 12.53 -10.22
CA LYS A 90 1.76 12.25 -11.59
C LYS A 90 1.80 13.48 -12.47
N MET A 91 1.37 14.64 -11.96
CA MET A 91 1.26 15.85 -12.75
C MET A 91 1.81 17.06 -11.99
N PHE A 92 2.30 18.04 -12.74
CA PHE A 92 2.77 19.31 -12.23
C PHE A 92 1.89 20.43 -12.75
N CYS A 93 1.18 21.10 -11.85
CA CYS A 93 0.42 22.30 -12.17
C CYS A 93 1.37 23.49 -12.22
N ARG A 94 1.53 24.11 -13.40
CA ARG A 94 2.40 25.27 -13.61
C ARG A 94 1.83 26.54 -13.00
N SER A 95 0.50 26.70 -13.04
CA SER A 95 -0.19 27.85 -12.45
C SER A 95 0.11 27.98 -10.96
N ASP A 96 0.11 26.85 -10.23
CA ASP A 96 0.29 26.84 -8.77
C ASP A 96 1.68 26.37 -8.33
N GLN A 97 2.53 25.98 -9.28
CA GLN A 97 3.87 25.42 -9.08
C GLN A 97 3.88 24.24 -8.10
N LYS A 98 2.95 23.30 -8.27
CA LYS A 98 2.75 22.16 -7.36
C LYS A 98 2.59 20.85 -8.12
N CYS A 99 3.16 19.79 -7.54
CA CYS A 99 2.85 18.42 -7.94
C CYS A 99 1.46 18.04 -7.42
N ILE A 100 0.63 17.47 -8.28
CA ILE A 100 -0.75 17.09 -8.03
C ILE A 100 -1.00 15.65 -8.53
N CYS A 101 -1.97 14.96 -7.93
CA CYS A 101 -2.47 13.71 -8.50
C CYS A 101 -3.51 13.99 -9.59
N TYR A 102 -3.88 12.95 -10.33
CA TYR A 102 -4.89 13.03 -11.39
C TYR A 102 -6.26 13.50 -10.89
N LEU A 103 -6.69 13.11 -9.68
CA LEU A 103 -7.96 13.56 -9.15
C LEU A 103 -7.99 15.07 -8.88
N ARG A 104 -6.91 15.63 -8.33
CA ARG A 104 -6.81 17.08 -8.12
C ARG A 104 -6.81 17.89 -9.41
N SER A 105 -6.33 17.34 -10.53
CA SER A 105 -6.35 18.08 -11.79
C SER A 105 -7.75 18.26 -12.38
N VAL A 106 -8.65 17.31 -12.10
CA VAL A 106 -10.04 17.37 -12.60
C VAL A 106 -11.00 18.02 -11.60
N GLU A 107 -10.64 18.03 -10.31
CA GLU A 107 -11.42 18.67 -9.24
C GLU A 107 -10.97 20.12 -8.99
N GLU A 108 -9.82 20.30 -8.35
CA GLU A 108 -9.35 21.59 -7.81
C GLU A 108 -8.62 22.44 -8.85
N HIS A 109 -7.82 21.81 -9.72
CA HIS A 109 -6.97 22.50 -10.71
C HIS A 109 -7.56 22.41 -12.13
N LYS A 110 -8.89 22.32 -12.24
CA LYS A 110 -9.56 22.20 -13.53
C LYS A 110 -9.32 23.45 -14.39
N GLY A 111 -8.66 23.26 -15.54
CA GLY A 111 -8.33 24.33 -16.48
C GLY A 111 -7.01 25.05 -16.18
N HIS A 112 -6.28 24.65 -15.14
CA HIS A 112 -4.90 25.11 -14.95
C HIS A 112 -3.96 24.41 -15.93
N ASP A 113 -2.90 25.10 -16.34
CA ASP A 113 -1.84 24.51 -17.16
C ASP A 113 -1.10 23.44 -16.33
N SER A 114 -1.25 22.19 -16.74
CA SER A 114 -0.74 21.02 -16.03
C SER A 114 0.01 20.11 -16.98
N LEU A 115 1.21 19.68 -16.59
CA LEU A 115 2.04 18.75 -17.34
C LEU A 115 2.05 17.39 -16.65
N SER A 116 2.01 16.30 -17.42
CA SER A 116 2.30 14.97 -16.86
C SER A 116 3.79 14.88 -16.57
N CYS A 117 4.15 14.42 -15.37
CA CYS A 117 5.51 13.97 -15.10
C CYS A 117 5.71 12.64 -15.84
N SER A 118 6.74 12.58 -16.68
CA SER A 118 7.17 11.39 -17.45
C SER A 118 8.11 10.53 -16.63
#